data_AF-C7DHR7-F1
#
_entry.id   AF-C7DHR7-F1
#
_cell.length_a   1.000
_cell.length_b   1.000
_cell.length_c   1.000
_cell.angle_alpha   90.00
_cell.angle_beta   90.00
_cell.angle_gamma   90.00
#
_symmetry.space_group_name_H-M   'P 1'
#
loop_
_entity.id
_entity.type
_entity.pdbx_description
1 polymer ?
#
loop_
_entity_poly.entity_id
_entity_poly.type
_entity_poly.pdbx_seq_one_letter_code
_entity_poly.pdbx_strand_id
1 'polypeptide(L)'
;MQTLYNIALFYLWRAMAAETDYSESEGDKAAEIEHLTRLSKLYLAIIFRYRDYIEEHESISVAELPTLIKPRNEKIVQKAQEIKSNFENYNYDEDFHEAAMIAFEFVKDEIDEVSLPIQFWINPEETLGFMAGDAIDKNILLCSLLIALGNPTAKVFMNFRGESKKILVYFKFAEKIHVLDLEDGAKAFNSEDELNAFLKLDEDSTAYEFNDHMYVDLK
;
A
#
# COMPACT_ATOMS: atom_id res chain seq x y z
N MET A 1 -40.70 -26.42 -33.10
CA MET A 1 -39.56 -26.30 -34.04
C MET A 1 -38.98 -24.88 -34.11
N GLN A 2 -39.75 -23.81 -33.86
CA GLN A 2 -39.26 -22.42 -33.81
C GLN A 2 -38.23 -22.12 -32.70
N THR A 3 -38.31 -22.81 -31.56
CA THR A 3 -37.54 -22.45 -30.34
C THR A 3 -36.06 -22.83 -30.41
N LEU A 4 -35.72 -23.88 -31.16
CA LEU A 4 -34.32 -24.31 -31.33
C LEU A 4 -33.56 -23.42 -32.32
N TYR A 5 -34.26 -22.81 -33.28
CA TYR A 5 -33.66 -21.91 -34.27
C TYR A 5 -33.17 -20.59 -33.62
N ASN A 6 -33.91 -20.08 -32.62
CA ASN A 6 -33.55 -18.86 -31.91
C ASN A 6 -32.35 -19.03 -30.96
N ILE A 7 -32.18 -20.22 -30.38
CA ILE A 7 -31.01 -20.52 -29.53
C ILE A 7 -29.75 -20.62 -30.39
N ALA A 8 -29.83 -21.28 -31.56
CA ALA A 8 -28.70 -21.37 -32.49
C ALA A 8 -28.25 -20.00 -33.02
N LEU A 9 -29.20 -19.10 -33.35
CA LEU A 9 -28.89 -17.73 -33.77
C LEU A 9 -28.28 -16.88 -32.65
N PHE A 10 -28.69 -17.09 -31.40
CA PHE A 10 -28.10 -16.38 -30.25
C PHE A 10 -26.64 -16.80 -30.00
N TYR A 11 -26.32 -18.08 -30.13
CA TYR A 11 -24.94 -18.56 -30.03
C TYR A 11 -24.09 -18.19 -31.25
N LEU A 12 -24.67 -18.15 -32.46
CA LEU A 12 -23.96 -17.64 -33.63
C LEU A 12 -23.65 -16.15 -33.51
N TRP A 13 -24.61 -15.35 -33.02
CA TRP A 13 -24.39 -13.93 -32.74
C TRP A 13 -23.38 -13.72 -31.62
N ARG A 14 -23.36 -14.56 -30.58
CA ARG A 14 -22.33 -14.52 -29.52
C ARG A 14 -20.94 -14.94 -30.02
N ALA A 15 -20.86 -15.91 -30.92
CA ALA A 15 -19.62 -16.32 -31.56
C ALA A 15 -19.09 -15.23 -32.50
N MET A 16 -19.98 -14.61 -33.29
CA MET A 16 -19.63 -13.47 -34.15
C MET A 16 -19.32 -12.19 -33.37
N ALA A 17 -19.92 -11.99 -32.19
CA ALA A 17 -19.61 -10.87 -31.29
C ALA A 17 -18.32 -11.11 -30.49
N ALA A 18 -17.96 -12.37 -30.22
CA ALA A 18 -16.68 -12.76 -29.63
C ALA A 18 -15.51 -12.73 -30.64
N GLU A 19 -15.81 -12.78 -31.94
CA GLU A 19 -14.84 -12.57 -33.04
C GLU A 19 -14.71 -11.10 -33.47
N THR A 20 -15.44 -10.17 -32.85
CA THR A 20 -14.99 -8.75 -32.76
C THR A 20 -13.88 -8.65 -31.72
N ASP A 21 -12.83 -9.41 -31.99
CA ASP A 21 -11.51 -9.27 -31.41
C ASP A 21 -11.04 -7.87 -31.85
N TYR A 22 -11.12 -6.93 -30.91
CA TYR A 22 -10.53 -5.61 -31.04
C TYR A 22 -9.01 -5.82 -31.07
N SER A 23 -8.50 -6.22 -32.24
CA SER A 23 -7.09 -6.09 -32.54
C SER A 23 -6.81 -4.60 -32.67
N GLU A 24 -6.72 -3.90 -31.54
CA GLU A 24 -6.09 -2.59 -31.49
C GLU A 24 -4.75 -2.74 -32.19
N SER A 25 -4.63 -2.10 -33.36
CA SER A 25 -3.40 -2.19 -34.12
C SER A 25 -2.28 -1.61 -33.26
N GLU A 26 -1.05 -2.11 -33.40
CA GLU A 26 0.10 -1.53 -32.69
C GLU A 26 0.23 0.00 -32.91
N GLY A 27 -0.29 0.49 -34.05
CA GLY A 27 -0.39 1.92 -34.35
C GLY A 27 -1.36 2.69 -33.46
N ASP A 28 -2.50 2.09 -33.08
CA ASP A 28 -3.49 2.73 -32.21
C ASP A 28 -2.95 2.83 -30.77
N LYS A 29 -2.28 1.77 -30.29
CA LYS A 29 -1.63 1.78 -28.96
C LYS A 29 -0.51 2.82 -28.88
N ALA A 30 0.29 2.97 -29.93
CA ALA A 30 1.35 3.97 -29.96
C ALA A 30 0.79 5.40 -29.91
N ALA A 31 -0.29 5.66 -30.64
CA ALA A 31 -0.97 6.96 -30.62
C ALA A 31 -1.58 7.28 -29.24
N GLU A 32 -2.18 6.29 -28.59
CA GLU A 32 -2.72 6.41 -27.23
C GLU A 32 -1.62 6.71 -26.20
N ILE A 33 -0.50 5.97 -26.22
CA ILE A 33 0.65 6.22 -25.35
C ILE A 33 1.20 7.64 -25.55
N GLU A 34 1.30 8.11 -26.80
CA GLU A 34 1.74 9.47 -27.09
C GLU A 34 0.76 10.52 -26.55
N HIS A 35 -0.54 10.26 -26.65
CA HIS A 35 -1.58 11.13 -26.09
C HIS A 35 -1.49 11.20 -24.56
N LEU A 36 -1.43 10.05 -23.88
CA LEU A 36 -1.29 9.97 -22.43
C LEU A 36 -0.01 10.65 -21.95
N THR A 37 1.11 10.45 -22.65
CA THR A 37 2.38 11.11 -22.33
C THR A 37 2.27 12.63 -22.38
N ARG A 38 1.55 13.18 -23.39
CA ARG A 38 1.31 14.62 -23.50
C ARG A 38 0.44 15.14 -22.35
N LEU A 39 -0.60 14.40 -21.98
CA LEU A 39 -1.45 14.73 -20.83
C LEU A 39 -0.66 14.69 -19.52
N SER A 40 0.13 13.64 -19.26
CA SER A 40 0.96 13.54 -18.05
C SER A 40 1.94 14.71 -17.93
N LYS A 41 2.57 15.14 -19.03
CA LYS A 41 3.43 16.33 -19.04
C LYS A 41 2.67 17.61 -18.70
N LEU A 42 1.45 17.76 -19.22
CA LEU A 42 0.60 18.91 -18.92
C LEU A 42 0.19 18.93 -17.44
N TYR A 43 -0.26 17.80 -16.90
CA TYR A 43 -0.59 17.68 -15.47
C TYR A 43 0.60 17.96 -14.58
N LEU A 44 1.77 17.40 -14.92
CA LEU A 44 3.00 17.65 -14.16
C LEU A 44 3.38 19.14 -14.17
N ALA A 45 3.23 19.83 -15.30
CA ALA A 45 3.49 21.27 -15.38
C ALA A 45 2.51 22.09 -14.53
N ILE A 46 1.24 21.66 -14.41
CA ILE A 46 0.25 22.27 -13.53
C ILE A 46 0.64 22.02 -12.07
N ILE A 47 0.92 20.76 -11.69
CA ILE A 47 1.32 20.39 -10.32
C ILE A 47 2.53 21.19 -9.88
N PHE A 48 3.58 21.28 -10.71
CA PHE A 48 4.76 22.08 -10.39
C PHE A 48 4.47 23.58 -10.24
N ARG A 49 3.54 24.13 -11.03
CA ARG A 49 3.16 25.55 -10.91
C ARG A 49 2.49 25.85 -9.56
N TYR A 50 1.77 24.88 -9.01
CA TYR A 50 1.06 25.02 -7.73
C TYR A 50 1.75 24.30 -6.58
N ARG A 51 3.00 23.86 -6.75
CA ARG A 51 3.74 23.08 -5.77
C ARG A 51 3.71 23.71 -4.38
N ASP A 52 4.17 24.95 -4.26
CA ASP A 52 4.28 25.64 -2.97
C ASP A 52 2.91 25.74 -2.28
N TYR A 53 1.86 25.98 -3.06
CA TYR A 53 0.49 26.04 -2.54
C TYR A 53 0.00 24.69 -2.02
N ILE A 54 0.25 23.62 -2.78
CA ILE A 54 -0.13 22.25 -2.39
C ILE A 54 0.65 21.84 -1.14
N GLU A 55 1.97 21.99 -1.15
CA GLU A 55 2.83 21.59 -0.03
C GLU A 55 2.50 22.41 1.25
N GLU A 56 2.12 23.68 1.13
CA GLU A 56 1.70 24.48 2.29
C GLU A 56 0.37 23.96 2.90
N HIS A 57 -0.62 23.65 2.07
CA HIS A 57 -1.98 23.32 2.53
C HIS A 57 -2.20 21.84 2.82
N GLU A 58 -1.38 20.96 2.25
CA GLU A 58 -1.43 19.50 2.43
C GLU A 58 -0.27 19.01 3.32
N SER A 59 0.46 19.94 3.95
CA SER A 59 1.48 19.58 4.93
C SER A 59 0.84 18.88 6.12
N ILE A 60 1.36 17.70 6.45
CA ILE A 60 0.97 16.92 7.62
C ILE A 60 2.10 17.05 8.64
N SER A 61 1.77 17.49 9.85
CA SER A 61 2.74 17.51 10.94
C SER A 61 3.05 16.09 11.41
N VAL A 62 4.23 15.88 11.99
CA VAL A 62 4.63 14.56 12.47
C VAL A 62 3.63 13.99 13.50
N ALA A 63 3.02 14.86 14.32
CA ALA A 63 1.99 14.49 15.29
C ALA A 63 0.66 14.02 14.65
N GLU A 64 0.44 14.33 13.36
CA GLU A 64 -0.75 13.94 12.61
C GLU A 64 -0.55 12.65 11.81
N LEU A 65 0.68 12.11 11.74
CA LEU A 65 0.97 10.82 11.08
C LEU A 65 0.07 9.65 11.54
N PRO A 66 -0.28 9.50 12.84
CA PRO A 66 -1.28 8.51 13.29
C PRO A 66 -2.59 8.56 12.52
N THR A 67 -3.01 9.75 12.08
CA THR A 67 -4.29 9.94 11.40
C THR A 67 -4.32 9.29 10.02
N LEU A 68 -3.16 9.01 9.41
CA LEU A 68 -3.06 8.35 8.11
C LEU A 68 -3.32 6.84 8.18
N ILE A 69 -3.22 6.24 9.37
CA ILE A 69 -3.45 4.81 9.55
C ILE A 69 -4.96 4.59 9.71
N LYS A 70 -5.59 3.96 8.71
CA LYS A 70 -7.05 3.82 8.58
C LYS A 70 -7.50 2.35 8.56
N PRO A 71 -7.32 1.59 9.66
CA PRO A 71 -7.58 0.15 9.66
C PRO A 71 -9.08 -0.20 9.58
N ARG A 72 -9.95 0.78 9.84
CA ARG A 72 -11.41 0.64 9.78
C ARG A 72 -12.02 1.16 8.47
N ASN A 73 -11.20 1.66 7.53
CA ASN A 73 -11.69 2.05 6.21
C ASN A 73 -12.25 0.81 5.48
N GLU A 74 -13.37 0.98 4.78
CA GLU A 74 -14.08 -0.13 4.12
C GLU A 74 -13.21 -0.91 3.13
N LYS A 75 -12.39 -0.23 2.31
CA LYS A 75 -11.50 -0.91 1.36
C LYS A 75 -10.40 -1.71 2.06
N ILE A 76 -9.87 -1.18 3.15
CA ILE A 76 -8.84 -1.85 3.95
C ILE A 76 -9.41 -3.07 4.65
N VAL A 77 -10.60 -2.96 5.23
CA VAL A 77 -11.32 -4.08 5.84
C VAL A 77 -11.64 -5.15 4.80
N GLN A 78 -12.09 -4.77 3.61
CA GLN A 78 -12.33 -5.70 2.51
C GLN A 78 -11.06 -6.44 2.10
N LYS A 79 -9.93 -5.74 1.94
CA LYS A 79 -8.65 -6.39 1.61
C LYS A 79 -8.17 -7.31 2.73
N ALA A 80 -8.33 -6.93 3.99
CA ALA A 80 -8.02 -7.79 5.13
C ALA A 80 -8.92 -9.04 5.16
N GLN A 81 -10.21 -8.92 4.79
CA GLN A 81 -11.12 -10.07 4.65
C GLN A 81 -10.73 -10.99 3.49
N GLU A 82 -10.29 -10.44 2.36
CA GLU A 82 -9.75 -11.20 1.23
C GLU A 82 -8.55 -12.04 1.68
N ILE A 83 -7.60 -11.42 2.41
CA ILE A 83 -6.44 -12.14 2.97
C ILE A 83 -6.90 -13.25 3.94
N LYS A 84 -7.84 -12.96 4.84
CA LYS A 84 -8.42 -13.95 5.78
C LYS A 84 -9.12 -15.12 5.07
N SER A 85 -9.62 -14.92 3.85
CA SER A 85 -10.32 -15.96 3.10
C SER A 85 -9.40 -17.06 2.55
N ASN A 86 -8.07 -16.87 2.63
CA ASN A 86 -7.08 -17.92 2.37
C ASN A 86 -7.05 -18.99 3.48
N PHE A 87 -7.71 -18.75 4.61
CA PHE A 87 -7.79 -19.66 5.75
C PHE A 87 -9.22 -20.18 5.88
N GLU A 88 -9.40 -21.48 6.19
CA GLU A 88 -10.74 -22.07 6.31
C GLU A 88 -11.58 -21.39 7.39
N ASN A 89 -10.95 -21.11 8.55
CA ASN A 89 -11.55 -20.37 9.66
C ASN A 89 -10.46 -19.58 10.38
N TYR A 90 -10.14 -18.38 9.87
CA TYR A 90 -9.08 -17.54 10.41
C TYR A 90 -9.13 -17.42 11.94
N ASN A 91 -8.09 -17.91 12.61
CA ASN A 91 -7.83 -17.80 14.03
C ASN A 91 -6.60 -16.90 14.23
N TYR A 92 -6.75 -15.84 15.03
CA TYR A 92 -5.65 -14.91 15.27
C TYR A 92 -4.38 -15.58 15.83
N ASP A 93 -4.52 -16.49 16.79
CA ASP A 93 -3.36 -17.09 17.48
C ASP A 93 -2.59 -18.07 16.60
N GLU A 94 -3.24 -18.64 15.58
CA GLU A 94 -2.68 -19.66 14.70
C GLU A 94 -2.27 -19.08 13.34
N ASP A 95 -3.11 -18.22 12.76
CA ASP A 95 -3.04 -17.81 11.35
C ASP A 95 -2.52 -16.38 11.14
N PHE A 96 -2.53 -15.52 12.18
CA PHE A 96 -2.20 -14.10 11.99
C PHE A 96 -0.82 -13.88 11.39
N HIS A 97 0.20 -14.66 11.80
CA HIS A 97 1.55 -14.50 11.26
C HIS A 97 1.59 -14.77 9.75
N GLU A 98 0.93 -15.83 9.28
CA GLU A 98 0.87 -16.14 7.86
C GLU A 98 0.06 -15.08 7.10
N ALA A 99 -1.08 -14.64 7.65
CA ALA A 99 -1.87 -13.55 7.07
C ALA A 99 -1.08 -12.22 7.00
N ALA A 100 -0.24 -11.94 8.00
CA ALA A 100 0.64 -10.77 8.00
C ALA A 100 1.71 -10.87 6.92
N MET A 101 2.25 -12.06 6.65
CA MET A 101 3.19 -12.28 5.55
C MET A 101 2.52 -12.13 4.18
N ILE A 102 1.29 -12.62 4.01
CA ILE A 102 0.50 -12.40 2.78
C ILE A 102 0.25 -10.89 2.57
N ALA A 103 -0.09 -10.15 3.63
CA ALA A 103 -0.26 -8.70 3.55
C ALA A 103 1.04 -7.98 3.17
N PHE A 104 2.17 -8.42 3.75
CA PHE A 104 3.49 -7.89 3.44
C PHE A 104 3.88 -8.11 1.97
N GLU A 105 3.75 -9.34 1.47
CA GLU A 105 4.04 -9.71 0.09
C GLU A 105 3.14 -8.94 -0.88
N PHE A 106 1.84 -8.84 -0.58
CA PHE A 106 0.92 -8.02 -1.36
C PHE A 106 1.38 -6.56 -1.47
N VAL A 107 1.71 -5.91 -0.35
CA VAL A 107 2.17 -4.51 -0.39
C VAL A 107 3.52 -4.39 -1.09
N LYS A 108 4.42 -5.36 -0.89
CA LYS A 108 5.76 -5.33 -1.48
C LYS A 108 5.72 -5.46 -3.00
N ASP A 109 5.01 -6.48 -3.49
CA ASP A 109 5.13 -6.96 -4.87
C ASP A 109 4.01 -6.46 -5.79
N GLU A 110 2.82 -6.15 -5.25
CA GLU A 110 1.67 -5.73 -6.06
C GLU A 110 1.41 -4.21 -6.04
N ILE A 111 2.01 -3.47 -5.10
CA ILE A 111 1.88 -2.00 -5.04
C ILE A 111 3.13 -1.36 -5.61
N ASP A 112 2.98 -0.63 -6.71
CA ASP A 112 4.08 0.05 -7.37
C ASP A 112 4.66 1.16 -6.48
N GLU A 113 5.98 1.18 -6.33
CA GLU A 113 6.66 2.28 -5.66
C GLU A 113 6.83 3.45 -6.64
N VAL A 114 6.21 4.58 -6.31
CA VAL A 114 6.25 5.80 -7.13
C VAL A 114 6.77 6.98 -6.32
N SER A 115 7.62 7.80 -6.94
CA SER A 115 8.04 9.07 -6.35
C SER A 115 7.17 10.20 -6.89
N LEU A 116 6.49 10.90 -5.99
CA LEU A 116 5.74 12.10 -6.35
C LEU A 116 6.69 13.30 -6.52
N PRO A 117 6.37 14.26 -7.42
CA PRO A 117 7.16 15.46 -7.65
C PRO A 117 7.05 16.51 -6.52
N ILE A 118 6.15 16.27 -5.56
CA ILE A 118 5.81 17.13 -4.43
C ILE A 118 5.63 16.27 -3.19
N GLN A 119 5.81 16.85 -2.01
CA GLN A 119 5.47 16.17 -0.77
C GLN A 119 3.96 16.12 -0.60
N PHE A 120 3.37 14.95 -0.87
CA PHE A 120 1.93 14.73 -0.78
C PHE A 120 1.69 13.31 -0.27
N TRP A 121 0.84 13.20 0.73
CA TRP A 121 0.51 11.94 1.38
C TRP A 121 -0.80 11.42 0.82
N ILE A 122 -0.86 10.15 0.45
CA ILE A 122 -2.13 9.52 0.06
C ILE A 122 -2.59 8.57 1.15
N ASN A 123 -3.92 8.44 1.29
CA ASN A 123 -4.49 7.56 2.29
C ASN A 123 -4.33 6.09 1.86
N PRO A 124 -4.38 5.14 2.81
CA PRO A 124 -4.30 3.71 2.50
C PRO A 124 -5.30 3.23 1.44
N GLU A 125 -6.53 3.75 1.46
CA GLU A 125 -7.58 3.42 0.48
C GLU A 125 -7.34 3.97 -0.93
N GLU A 126 -6.51 5.02 -1.03
CA GLU A 126 -6.06 5.62 -2.28
C GLU A 126 -4.86 4.84 -2.80
N THR A 127 -3.89 4.53 -1.94
CA THR A 127 -2.76 3.64 -2.25
C THR A 127 -3.25 2.31 -2.81
N LEU A 128 -4.24 1.69 -2.14
CA LEU A 128 -4.87 0.46 -2.60
C LEU A 128 -5.72 0.65 -3.87
N GLY A 129 -6.31 1.84 -4.05
CA GLY A 129 -7.12 2.15 -5.24
C GLY A 129 -6.29 2.39 -6.49
N PHE A 130 -5.12 3.02 -6.34
CA PHE A 130 -4.18 3.31 -7.41
C PHE A 130 -3.19 2.18 -7.65
N MET A 131 -3.07 1.23 -6.71
CA MET A 131 -2.03 0.20 -6.69
C MET A 131 -0.62 0.81 -6.76
N ALA A 132 -0.47 2.01 -6.20
CA ALA A 132 0.77 2.77 -6.24
C ALA A 132 0.86 3.71 -5.02
N GLY A 133 2.06 3.92 -4.53
CA GLY A 133 2.36 4.87 -3.46
C GLY A 133 3.86 5.00 -3.24
N ASP A 134 4.29 6.01 -2.50
CA ASP A 134 5.69 6.10 -2.10
C ASP A 134 6.02 5.10 -0.98
N ALA A 135 7.29 5.04 -0.58
CA ALA A 135 7.73 4.14 0.49
C ALA A 135 6.94 4.31 1.80
N ILE A 136 6.49 5.52 2.14
CA ILE A 136 5.75 5.76 3.37
C ILE A 136 4.28 5.36 3.20
N ASP A 137 3.65 5.72 2.09
CA ASP A 137 2.27 5.32 1.76
C ASP A 137 2.11 3.79 1.83
N LYS A 138 3.07 3.06 1.25
CA LYS A 138 3.11 1.58 1.31
C LYS A 138 3.19 1.07 2.74
N ASN A 139 4.04 1.65 3.59
CA ASN A 139 4.17 1.23 4.99
C ASN A 139 2.92 1.60 5.83
N ILE A 140 2.25 2.72 5.54
CA ILE A 140 0.98 3.11 6.19
C ILE A 140 -0.13 2.14 5.80
N LEU A 141 -0.22 1.76 4.52
CA LEU A 141 -1.14 0.72 4.04
C LEU A 141 -0.89 -0.61 4.75
N LEU A 142 0.37 -1.06 4.79
CA LEU A 142 0.75 -2.29 5.47
C LEU A 142 0.34 -2.27 6.95
N CYS A 143 0.67 -1.20 7.68
CA CYS A 143 0.29 -1.06 9.08
C CYS A 143 -1.24 -1.10 9.26
N SER A 144 -1.98 -0.40 8.40
CA SER A 144 -3.45 -0.41 8.42
C SER A 144 -4.02 -1.82 8.19
N LEU A 145 -3.44 -2.60 7.28
CA LEU A 145 -3.84 -3.99 7.02
C LEU A 145 -3.55 -4.89 8.23
N LEU A 146 -2.38 -4.78 8.85
CA LEU A 146 -2.02 -5.61 10.01
C LEU A 146 -2.95 -5.36 11.21
N ILE A 147 -3.33 -4.11 11.44
CA ILE A 147 -4.31 -3.76 12.48
C ILE A 147 -5.70 -4.32 12.10
N ALA A 148 -6.12 -4.21 10.84
CA ALA A 148 -7.38 -4.79 10.36
C ALA A 148 -7.41 -6.34 10.40
N LEU A 149 -6.24 -6.98 10.28
CA LEU A 149 -6.08 -8.43 10.47
C LEU A 149 -6.23 -8.84 11.94
N GLY A 150 -6.04 -7.92 12.87
CA GLY A 150 -6.33 -8.09 14.30
C GLY A 150 -5.19 -7.72 15.23
N ASN A 151 -4.07 -7.17 14.73
CA ASN A 151 -2.92 -6.84 15.56
C ASN A 151 -2.83 -5.34 15.87
N PRO A 152 -3.34 -4.88 17.03
CA PRO A 152 -3.31 -3.46 17.40
C PRO A 152 -1.91 -2.96 17.77
N THR A 153 -0.92 -3.85 17.89
CA THR A 153 0.46 -3.49 18.24
C THR A 153 1.31 -3.14 17.01
N ALA A 154 0.77 -3.33 15.81
CA ALA A 154 1.44 -2.94 14.58
C ALA A 154 1.68 -1.42 14.55
N LYS A 155 2.89 -1.02 14.18
CA LYS A 155 3.35 0.36 14.13
C LYS A 155 4.23 0.59 12.92
N VAL A 156 4.15 1.80 12.37
CA VAL A 156 5.15 2.33 11.44
C VAL A 156 6.31 2.89 12.27
N PHE A 157 7.54 2.59 11.87
CA PHE A 157 8.76 3.21 12.37
C PHE A 157 9.44 3.98 11.25
N MET A 158 9.88 5.20 11.56
CA MET A 158 10.59 6.07 10.64
C MET A 158 11.87 6.57 11.31
N ASN A 159 12.99 6.45 10.62
CA ASN A 159 14.27 7.01 11.04
C ASN A 159 14.86 7.86 9.91
N PHE A 160 15.09 9.13 10.19
CA PHE A 160 15.72 10.08 9.29
C PHE A 160 17.14 10.38 9.75
N ARG A 161 18.11 10.19 8.86
CA ARG A 161 19.53 10.52 9.08
C ARG A 161 20.08 11.27 7.87
N GLY A 162 20.09 12.60 7.95
CA GLY A 162 20.42 13.45 6.81
C GLY A 162 19.43 13.21 5.66
N GLU A 163 19.94 12.79 4.51
CA GLU A 163 19.11 12.44 3.33
C GLU A 163 18.63 10.98 3.35
N SER A 164 19.16 10.14 4.24
CA SER A 164 18.75 8.75 4.36
C SER A 164 17.47 8.64 5.18
N LYS A 165 16.48 7.93 4.65
CA LYS A 165 15.27 7.55 5.40
C LYS A 165 15.19 6.03 5.50
N LYS A 166 14.85 5.51 6.67
CA LYS A 166 14.50 4.10 6.88
C LYS A 166 13.07 4.04 7.39
N ILE A 167 12.22 3.29 6.70
CA ILE A 167 10.81 3.14 7.04
C ILE A 167 10.50 1.66 7.05
N LEU A 168 9.85 1.19 8.12
CA LEU A 168 9.43 -0.20 8.27
C LEU A 168 8.16 -0.28 9.12
N VAL A 169 7.51 -1.44 9.08
CA VAL A 169 6.42 -1.77 9.99
C VAL A 169 6.87 -2.85 10.94
N TYR A 170 6.50 -2.77 12.21
CA TYR A 170 6.76 -3.85 13.16
C TYR A 170 5.56 -4.10 14.07
N PHE A 171 5.45 -5.32 14.61
CA PHE A 171 4.37 -5.73 15.51
C PHE A 171 4.83 -6.81 16.49
N LYS A 172 4.07 -6.98 17.59
CA LYS A 172 4.28 -8.08 18.53
C LYS A 172 3.33 -9.24 18.24
N PHE A 173 3.86 -10.46 18.18
CA PHE A 173 3.08 -11.69 18.02
C PHE A 173 3.84 -12.88 18.62
N ALA A 174 3.16 -13.78 19.32
CA ALA A 174 3.76 -14.95 19.96
C ALA A 174 5.05 -14.65 20.77
N GLU A 175 5.00 -13.60 21.61
CA GLU A 175 6.13 -13.11 22.44
C GLU A 175 7.38 -12.65 21.65
N LYS A 176 7.26 -12.45 20.34
CA LYS A 176 8.33 -11.92 19.47
C LYS A 176 7.93 -10.60 18.84
N ILE A 177 8.95 -9.84 18.45
CA ILE A 177 8.77 -8.63 17.66
C ILE A 177 9.11 -8.94 16.21
N HIS A 178 8.14 -8.84 15.33
CA HIS A 178 8.29 -9.04 13.90
C HIS A 178 8.47 -7.69 13.23
N VAL A 179 9.51 -7.57 12.41
CA VAL A 179 9.82 -6.39 11.59
C VAL A 179 9.61 -6.77 10.14
N LEU A 180 8.85 -5.94 9.44
CA LEU A 180 8.56 -6.01 8.02
C LEU A 180 9.14 -4.77 7.35
N ASP A 181 10.23 -4.97 6.63
CA ASP A 181 10.91 -3.94 5.86
C ASP A 181 10.71 -4.25 4.38
N LEU A 182 10.06 -3.34 3.62
CA LEU A 182 9.71 -3.60 2.22
C LEU A 182 10.97 -3.80 1.35
N GLU A 183 12.09 -3.19 1.74
CA GLU A 183 13.39 -3.34 1.06
C GLU A 183 14.13 -4.58 1.56
N ASP A 184 14.30 -4.71 2.89
CA ASP A 184 15.16 -5.73 3.51
C ASP A 184 14.46 -7.08 3.80
N GLY A 185 13.14 -7.17 3.66
CA GLY A 185 12.33 -8.34 4.00
C GLY A 185 11.88 -8.40 5.46
N ALA A 186 11.45 -9.60 5.89
CA ALA A 186 10.93 -9.84 7.23
C ALA A 186 12.00 -10.39 8.19
N LYS A 187 12.00 -9.90 9.44
CA LYS A 187 12.90 -10.32 10.53
C LYS A 187 12.11 -10.47 11.83
N ALA A 188 12.60 -11.28 12.75
CA ALA A 188 12.00 -11.45 14.08
C ALA A 188 13.04 -11.32 15.18
N PHE A 189 12.65 -10.68 16.28
CA PHE A 189 13.49 -10.38 17.44
C PHE A 189 12.82 -10.91 18.71
N ASN A 190 13.61 -11.32 19.70
CA ASN A 190 13.10 -11.86 20.96
C ASN A 190 12.90 -10.76 22.02
N SER A 191 13.45 -9.56 21.81
CA SER A 191 13.36 -8.47 22.78
C SER A 191 13.39 -7.09 22.10
N GLU A 192 12.93 -6.08 22.84
CA GLU A 192 13.05 -4.68 22.41
C GLU A 192 14.50 -4.22 22.31
N ASP A 193 15.40 -4.75 23.15
CA ASP A 193 16.84 -4.44 23.08
C ASP A 193 17.46 -4.92 21.75
N GLU A 194 17.08 -6.11 21.27
CA GLU A 194 17.52 -6.62 19.97
C GLU A 194 16.98 -5.76 18.82
N LEU A 195 15.72 -5.33 18.90
CA LEU A 195 15.13 -4.39 17.94
C LEU A 195 15.88 -3.06 17.94
N ASN A 196 16.10 -2.45 19.11
CA ASN A 196 16.78 -1.18 19.24
C ASN A 196 18.22 -1.24 18.69
N ALA A 197 18.93 -2.35 18.94
CA ALA A 197 20.24 -2.59 18.35
C ALA A 197 20.20 -2.72 16.82
N PHE A 198 19.13 -3.31 16.27
CA PHE A 198 18.90 -3.40 14.83
C PHE A 198 18.58 -2.04 14.20
N LEU A 199 17.78 -1.21 14.86
CA LEU A 199 17.36 0.11 14.37
C LEU A 199 18.50 1.14 14.35
N LYS A 200 19.55 0.93 15.15
CA LYS A 200 20.78 1.75 15.19
C LYS A 200 20.49 3.25 15.31
N LEU A 201 19.67 3.63 16.29
CA LEU A 201 19.38 5.04 16.59
C LEU A 201 20.64 5.73 17.15
N ASP A 202 21.24 6.65 16.39
CA ASP A 202 22.40 7.44 16.82
C ASP A 202 21.97 8.83 17.32
N GLU A 203 22.93 9.72 17.57
CA GLU A 203 22.63 11.11 18.03
C GLU A 203 22.20 12.01 16.87
N ASP A 204 22.47 11.62 15.62
CA ASP A 204 22.15 12.39 14.42
C ASP A 204 20.83 11.94 13.76
N SER A 205 20.19 10.91 14.31
CA SER A 205 18.93 10.36 13.82
C SER A 205 17.74 11.02 14.50
N THR A 206 16.75 11.39 13.71
CA THR A 206 15.41 11.75 14.18
C THR A 206 14.48 10.56 13.93
N ALA A 207 13.84 10.05 14.97
CA ALA A 207 13.11 8.79 14.88
C ALA A 207 11.72 8.83 15.54
N TYR A 208 10.77 8.23 14.84
CA TYR A 208 9.37 8.22 15.23
C TYR A 208 8.79 6.82 15.11
N GLU A 209 7.85 6.50 15.99
CA GLU A 209 6.96 5.36 15.80
C GLU A 209 5.51 5.74 16.06
N PHE A 210 4.60 5.16 15.29
CA PHE A 210 3.18 5.49 15.40
C PHE A 210 2.27 4.36 14.91
N ASN A 211 1.03 4.36 15.40
CA ASN A 211 -0.10 3.62 14.87
C ASN A 211 -1.36 4.51 14.88
N ASP A 212 -2.57 3.96 14.69
CA ASP A 212 -3.82 4.73 14.69
C ASP A 212 -4.25 5.29 16.07
N HIS A 213 -3.55 4.93 17.14
CA HIS A 213 -3.86 5.30 18.52
C HIS A 213 -2.69 5.92 19.28
N MET A 214 -1.47 5.82 18.76
CA MET A 214 -0.28 6.32 19.44
C MET A 214 0.72 6.97 18.50
N TYR A 215 1.47 7.89 19.07
CA TYR A 215 2.63 8.53 18.49
C TYR A 215 3.71 8.62 19.57
N VAL A 216 4.93 8.24 19.23
CA VAL A 216 6.09 8.37 20.11
C VAL A 216 7.24 8.98 19.32
N ASP A 217 7.73 10.09 19.85
CA ASP A 217 9.01 10.67 19.48
C ASP A 217 10.11 9.93 20.24
N LEU A 218 10.96 9.20 19.51
CA LEU A 218 12.04 8.42 20.11
C LEU A 218 13.28 9.27 20.32
N LYS A 219 13.52 10.26 19.43
CA LYS A 219 14.64 11.22 19.44
C LYS A 219 14.41 12.37 18.46
#